data_AF-A0A392SWZ9-F1
#
_entry.id   AF-A0A392SWZ9-F1
#
_cell.length_a   1.000
_cell.length_b   1.000
_cell.length_c   1.000
_cell.angle_alpha   90.00
_cell.angle_beta   90.00
_cell.angle_gamma   90.00
#
_symmetry.space_group_name_H-M   'P 1'
#
loop_
_entity.id
_entity.type
_entity.pdbx_description
1 polymer ?
#
loop_
_entity_poly.entity_id
_entity_poly.type
_entity_poly.pdbx_seq_one_letter_code
_entity_poly.pdbx_strand_id
1 'polypeptide(L)'
;MQLSLADRSIVHPYGILHDVLVRVAEFVFPADFVILDMEEDREVESLLLGRPFLATGRALIDVEMGELMLRTEGEQIMFNVFEAMKRHDEEEP
;
A
#
# COMPACT_ATOMS: atom_id res chain seq x y z
N MET A 1 -1.79 -20.06 9.06
CA MET A 1 -2.75 -19.12 8.43
C MET A 1 -2.74 -19.37 6.93
N GLN A 2 -3.86 -19.25 6.24
CA GLN A 2 -3.96 -19.43 4.79
C GLN A 2 -4.83 -18.30 4.25
N LEU A 3 -4.43 -17.71 3.11
CA LEU A 3 -5.22 -16.70 2.43
C LEU A 3 -5.70 -17.23 1.08
N SER A 4 -6.92 -16.86 0.71
CA SER A 4 -7.45 -17.03 -0.65
C SER A 4 -7.36 -15.69 -1.36
N LEU A 5 -6.65 -15.64 -2.48
CA LEU A 5 -6.58 -14.46 -3.32
C LEU A 5 -7.80 -14.37 -4.24
N ALA A 6 -7.94 -13.23 -4.94
CA ALA A 6 -9.09 -12.96 -5.81
C ALA A 6 -9.17 -13.89 -7.03
N ASP A 7 -8.02 -14.37 -7.49
CA ASP A 7 -7.89 -15.39 -8.54
C ASP A 7 -8.17 -16.82 -8.02
N ARG A 8 -8.53 -16.96 -6.74
CA ARG A 8 -8.77 -18.22 -6.02
C ARG A 8 -7.52 -19.04 -5.76
N SER A 9 -6.33 -18.50 -6.01
CA SER A 9 -5.09 -19.11 -5.54
C SER A 9 -5.03 -19.08 -4.00
N ILE A 10 -4.31 -20.05 -3.46
CA ILE A 10 -4.12 -20.23 -2.03
C ILE A 10 -2.67 -19.92 -1.72
N VAL A 11 -2.45 -18.95 -0.83
CA VAL A 11 -1.10 -18.59 -0.36
C VAL A 11 -0.95 -18.83 1.12
N HIS A 12 0.25 -19.20 1.52
CA HIS A 12 0.64 -19.46 2.91
C HIS A 12 1.61 -18.37 3.36
N PRO A 13 1.17 -17.44 4.21
CA PRO A 13 2.04 -16.40 4.72
C PRO A 13 3.20 -16.95 5.54
N TYR A 14 4.35 -16.29 5.40
CA TYR A 14 5.51 -16.50 6.27
C TYR A 14 5.22 -16.05 7.71
N GLY A 15 4.49 -14.96 7.86
CA GLY A 15 4.17 -14.39 9.15
C GLY A 15 3.41 -13.08 9.06
N ILE A 16 3.22 -12.46 10.22
CA ILE A 16 2.65 -11.12 10.35
C ILE A 16 3.73 -10.24 10.99
N LEU A 17 3.96 -9.08 10.38
CA LEU A 17 4.78 -8.03 10.94
C LEU A 17 3.85 -7.02 11.62
N HIS A 18 3.95 -6.93 12.94
CA HIS A 18 3.06 -6.09 13.76
C HIS A 18 3.67 -4.72 14.06
N ASP A 19 2.80 -3.75 14.32
CA ASP A 19 3.13 -2.42 14.88
C ASP A 19 4.13 -1.63 14.02
N VAL A 20 4.00 -1.71 12.70
CA VAL A 20 4.86 -0.99 11.75
C VAL A 20 4.34 0.42 11.53
N LEU A 21 5.23 1.40 11.58
CA LEU A 21 4.93 2.78 11.17
C LEU A 21 5.19 2.95 9.68
N VAL A 22 4.15 3.29 8.93
CA VAL A 22 4.19 3.55 7.50
C VAL A 22 4.15 5.05 7.28
N ARG A 23 5.20 5.60 6.66
CA ARG A 23 5.23 7.02 6.28
C ARG A 23 4.69 7.17 4.85
N VAL A 24 3.68 8.01 4.69
CA VAL A 24 3.13 8.43 3.39
C VAL A 24 3.21 9.94 3.33
N ALA A 25 4.15 10.48 2.54
CA ALA A 25 4.54 11.89 2.57
C ALA A 25 4.85 12.36 4.02
N GLU A 26 4.16 13.39 4.53
CA GLU A 26 4.29 13.85 5.92
C GLU A 26 3.52 13.00 6.95
N PHE A 27 2.61 12.12 6.53
CA PHE A 27 1.77 11.35 7.46
C PHE A 27 2.41 10.04 7.88
N VAL A 28 2.16 9.63 9.12
CA VAL A 28 2.61 8.36 9.67
C VAL A 28 1.40 7.58 10.18
N PHE A 29 1.24 6.34 9.70
CA PHE A 29 0.16 5.45 10.07
C PHE A 29 0.69 4.17 10.70
N PRO A 30 0.11 3.68 11.81
CA PRO A 30 0.37 2.34 12.28
C PRO A 30 -0.31 1.31 11.37
N ALA A 31 0.39 0.22 11.07
CA ALA A 31 -0.08 -0.87 10.24
C ALA A 31 0.54 -2.21 10.62
N ASP A 32 -0.20 -3.29 10.39
CA ASP A 32 0.31 -4.65 10.39
C ASP A 32 0.38 -5.15 8.95
N PHE A 33 1.41 -5.94 8.63
CA PHE A 33 1.61 -6.52 7.30
C PHE A 33 1.64 -8.04 7.34
N VAL A 34 1.03 -8.67 6.35
CA VAL A 34 1.18 -10.10 6.11
C VAL A 34 2.33 -10.28 5.12
N ILE A 35 3.34 -11.06 5.51
CA ILE A 35 4.49 -11.34 4.65
C ILE A 35 4.21 -12.61 3.84
N LEU A 36 4.26 -12.50 2.52
CA LEU A 36 3.96 -13.57 1.56
C LEU A 36 5.18 -13.84 0.69
N ASP A 37 5.39 -15.11 0.32
CA ASP A 37 6.20 -15.44 -0.85
C ASP A 37 5.33 -15.29 -2.10
N MET A 38 5.75 -14.46 -3.04
CA MET A 38 5.09 -14.34 -4.34
C MET A 38 6.18 -14.36 -5.41
N GLU A 39 5.91 -14.98 -6.57
CA GLU A 39 6.83 -14.90 -7.70
C GLU A 39 6.98 -13.41 -8.07
N GLU A 40 8.17 -12.89 -7.83
CA GLU A 40 8.48 -11.47 -7.98
C GLU A 40 8.70 -11.15 -9.46
N ASP A 41 7.82 -10.33 -10.05
CA ASP A 41 8.22 -9.52 -11.19
C ASP A 41 9.22 -8.49 -10.64
N ARG A 42 10.51 -8.72 -10.93
CA ARG A 42 11.68 -7.98 -10.39
C ARG A 42 11.64 -6.45 -10.56
N GLU A 43 10.65 -5.92 -11.28
CA GLU A 43 10.54 -4.51 -11.59
C GLU A 43 9.71 -3.71 -10.55
N VAL A 44 8.97 -4.35 -9.63
CA VAL A 44 8.18 -3.63 -8.62
C VAL A 44 8.22 -4.29 -7.24
N GLU A 45 8.77 -3.58 -6.26
CA GLU A 45 8.61 -3.93 -4.83
C GLU A 45 7.12 -3.89 -4.48
N SER A 46 6.49 -5.06 -4.41
CA SER A 46 5.05 -5.18 -4.37
C SER A 46 4.48 -5.00 -2.96
N LEU A 47 4.05 -3.77 -2.63
CA LEU A 47 3.32 -3.46 -1.40
C LEU A 47 1.80 -3.37 -1.65
N LEU A 48 1.04 -4.28 -1.04
CA LEU A 48 -0.43 -4.28 -1.12
C LEU A 48 -1.04 -3.56 0.09
N LEU A 49 -1.59 -2.37 -0.14
CA LEU A 49 -2.33 -1.63 0.88
C LEU A 49 -3.76 -2.16 1.01
N GLY A 50 -3.99 -2.96 2.05
CA GLY A 50 -5.31 -3.50 2.33
C GLY A 50 -6.33 -2.43 2.75
N ARG A 51 -7.62 -2.78 2.65
CA ARG A 51 -8.73 -1.96 3.16
C ARG A 51 -8.56 -1.51 4.62
N PRO A 52 -8.00 -2.31 5.56
CA PRO A 52 -7.75 -1.85 6.92
C PRO A 52 -6.82 -0.64 6.98
N PHE A 53 -5.70 -0.66 6.24
CA PHE A 53 -4.77 0.47 6.17
C PHE A 53 -5.45 1.71 5.58
N LEU A 54 -6.14 1.54 4.46
CA LEU A 54 -6.89 2.62 3.80
C LEU A 54 -7.95 3.22 4.74
N ALA A 55 -8.58 2.41 5.59
CA ALA A 55 -9.53 2.89 6.59
C ALA A 55 -8.86 3.74 7.69
N THR A 56 -7.66 3.35 8.15
CA THR A 56 -6.87 4.15 9.11
C THR A 56 -6.61 5.55 8.57
N GLY A 57 -6.22 5.65 7.29
CA GLY A 57 -6.02 6.91 6.60
C GLY A 57 -7.29 7.57 6.06
N ARG A 58 -8.50 7.06 6.38
CA ARG A 58 -9.78 7.56 5.85
C ARG A 58 -9.73 7.84 4.34
N ALA A 59 -9.20 6.87 3.60
CA ALA A 59 -8.86 7.04 2.20
C ALA A 59 -10.10 7.36 1.34
N LEU A 60 -9.96 8.30 0.41
CA LEU A 60 -10.86 8.48 -0.72
C LEU A 60 -10.06 8.22 -2.00
N ILE A 61 -10.60 7.36 -2.86
CA ILE A 61 -9.92 6.90 -4.07
C ILE A 61 -10.81 7.25 -5.25
N ASP A 62 -10.33 8.15 -6.10
CA ASP A 62 -10.86 8.34 -7.44
C ASP A 62 -10.05 7.46 -8.40
N VAL A 63 -10.65 6.36 -8.83
CA VAL A 63 -9.99 5.37 -9.68
C VAL A 63 -9.84 5.88 -11.12
N GLU A 64 -10.78 6.69 -11.59
CA GLU A 64 -10.76 7.21 -12.96
C GLU A 64 -9.67 8.27 -13.12
N MET A 65 -9.55 9.17 -12.14
CA MET A 65 -8.53 10.23 -12.14
C MET A 65 -7.18 9.77 -11.58
N GLY A 66 -7.15 8.61 -10.90
CA GLY A 66 -5.95 8.11 -10.23
C GLY A 66 -5.57 8.94 -9.00
N GLU A 67 -6.55 9.49 -8.29
CA GLU A 67 -6.30 10.31 -7.10
C GLU A 67 -6.50 9.48 -5.83
N LEU A 68 -5.50 9.51 -4.96
CA LEU A 68 -5.59 8.97 -3.61
C LEU A 68 -5.51 10.12 -2.61
N MET A 69 -6.57 10.29 -1.82
CA MET A 69 -6.58 11.19 -0.67
C MET A 69 -6.50 10.39 0.63
N LEU A 70 -5.61 10.80 1.55
CA LEU A 70 -5.54 10.29 2.92
C LEU A 70 -5.80 11.44 3.91
N ARG A 71 -6.45 11.15 5.04
CA ARG A 71 -6.88 12.13 6.04
C ARG A 71 -6.57 11.67 7.47
N THR A 72 -5.74 12.43 8.16
CA THR A 72 -5.40 12.21 9.57
C THR A 72 -5.44 13.52 10.35
N GLU A 73 -5.83 13.48 11.63
CA GLU A 73 -5.83 14.64 12.54
C GLU A 73 -6.47 15.96 12.01
N GLY A 74 -7.41 15.86 11.07
CA GLY A 74 -8.05 17.03 10.45
C GLY A 74 -7.31 17.58 9.22
N GLU A 75 -6.11 17.07 8.94
CA GLU A 75 -5.33 17.31 7.74
C GLU A 75 -5.67 16.30 6.65
N GLN A 76 -5.35 16.66 5.40
CA GLN A 76 -5.51 15.79 4.25
C GLN A 76 -4.37 15.98 3.27
N ILE A 77 -3.96 14.88 2.65
CA ILE A 77 -3.03 14.88 1.53
C ILE A 77 -3.71 14.20 0.35
N MET A 78 -3.45 14.71 -0.84
CA MET A 78 -3.91 14.13 -2.10
C MET A 78 -2.72 14.02 -3.04
N PHE A 79 -2.59 12.87 -3.70
CA PHE A 79 -1.58 12.68 -4.73
C PHE A 79 -2.14 11.83 -5.86
N ASN A 80 -1.60 12.07 -7.06
CA ASN A 80 -1.90 11.28 -8.23
C ASN A 80 -1.00 10.03 -8.24
N VAL A 81 -1.60 8.84 -8.26
CA VAL A 81 -0.86 7.58 -8.20
C VAL A 81 -0.05 7.32 -9.47
N PHE A 82 -0.49 7.81 -10.62
CA PHE A 82 0.25 7.65 -11.87
C PHE A 82 1.53 8.49 -11.90
N GLU A 83 1.51 9.69 -11.31
CA GLU A 83 2.70 10.54 -11.20
C GLU A 83 3.65 10.06 -10.09
N ALA A 84 3.11 9.52 -8.98
CA ALA A 84 3.93 9.00 -7.89
C ALA A 84 4.81 7.81 -8.33
N MET A 85 4.28 6.95 -9.21
CA MET A 85 5.03 5.78 -9.70
C MET A 85 6.17 6.16 -10.65
N LYS A 86 6.05 7.24 -11.44
CA LYS A 86 7.10 7.69 -12.37
C LYS A 86 8.37 8.17 -11.67
N ARG A 87 8.26 8.67 -10.43
CA ARG A 87 9.41 9.19 -9.68
C ARG A 87 10.39 8.10 -9.22
N HIS A 88 9.96 6.84 -9.22
CA HIS A 88 10.86 5.71 -8.90
C HIS A 88 11.81 5.35 -10.05
N ASP A 89 11.51 5.75 -11.29
CA ASP A 89 12.33 5.43 -12.47
C ASP A 89 13.39 6.51 -12.79
N GLU A 90 13.28 7.70 -12.20
CA GLU A 90 14.19 8.83 -12.45
C GLU A 90 15.30 8.97 -11.38
N GLU A 91 15.26 8.15 -10.32
CA GLU A 91 16.26 8.10 -9.24
C GLU A 91 17.11 6.82 -9.26
N GLU A 92 17.39 6.24 -10.44
CA GLU A 92 18.48 5.27 -10.60
C GLU A 92 19.79 5.99 -11.04
N PRO A 93 20.88 5.92 -10.25
CA PRO A 93 22.21 6.35 -10.68
C PRO A 93 22.92 5.34 -11.60
#